data_AF-A0A519VAT0-F1
#
_entry.id   AF-A0A519VAT0-F1
#
_cell.length_a   1.000
_cell.length_b   1.000
_cell.length_c   1.000
_cell.angle_alpha   90.00
_cell.angle_beta   90.00
_cell.angle_gamma   90.00
#
_symmetry.space_group_name_H-M   'P 1'
#
loop_
_entity.id
_entity.type
_entity.pdbx_description
1 polymer ?
#
loop_
_entity_poly.entity_id
_entity_poly.type
_entity_poly.pdbx_seq_one_letter_code
_entity_poly.pdbx_strand_id
1 'polypeptide(L)' 'MRLLHVISGMDPKLGGVCQAVRTIIAGLAAEGVTSEVASLDAPDAPWGTADQFVTHALGPGRGPWQYSPHLIPWLLAN' A
#
# COMPACT_ATOMS: atom_id res chain seq x y z
N MET A 1 -4.07 15.47 -9.21
CA MET A 1 -4.35 15.24 -7.78
C MET A 1 -3.46 14.10 -7.28
N ARG A 2 -3.04 14.10 -6.00
CA ARG A 2 -2.26 13.01 -5.41
C ARG A 2 -3.10 12.28 -4.35
N LEU A 3 -3.11 10.95 -4.37
CA LEU A 3 -3.85 10.12 -3.44
C LEU A 3 -2.94 9.06 -2.80
N LEU A 4 -3.05 8.89 -1.49
CA LEU A 4 -2.35 7.84 -0.75
C LEU A 4 -3.35 6.78 -0.29
N HIS A 5 -3.13 5.53 -0.67
CA HIS A 5 -3.88 4.38 -0.19
C HIS A 5 -3.16 3.74 0.99
N VAL A 6 -3.73 3.80 2.18
CA VAL A 6 -3.15 3.16 3.38
C VAL A 6 -3.87 1.85 3.65
N ILE A 7 -3.14 0.74 3.61
CA ILE A 7 -3.71 -0.61 3.79
C ILE A 7 -2.81 -1.50 4.64
N SER A 8 -3.35 -2.61 5.15
CA SER A 8 -2.61 -3.55 6.00
C SER A 8 -1.62 -4.44 5.24
N GLY A 9 -1.77 -4.63 3.93
CA GLY A 9 -0.84 -5.42 3.13
C GLY A 9 -1.24 -5.60 1.66
N MET A 10 -0.25 -5.90 0.82
CA MET A 10 -0.36 -6.05 -0.63
C MET A 10 -0.14 -7.49 -1.14
N ASP A 11 -0.04 -8.47 -0.23
CA ASP A 11 0.12 -9.88 -0.58
C ASP A 11 -1.07 -10.38 -1.43
N PRO A 12 -0.85 -10.78 -2.70
CA PRO A 12 -1.89 -11.32 -3.56
C PRO A 12 -2.61 -12.53 -2.98
N LYS A 13 -1.96 -13.30 -2.10
CA LYS A 13 -2.55 -14.48 -1.45
C LYS A 13 -3.63 -14.11 -0.43
N LEU A 14 -3.55 -12.91 0.16
CA LEU A 14 -4.56 -12.40 1.09
C LEU A 14 -5.82 -11.88 0.36
N GLY A 15 -5.79 -11.82 -0.97
CA GLY A 15 -6.97 -11.66 -1.80
C GLY A 15 -7.46 -10.21 -1.95
N GLY A 16 -8.74 -9.99 -1.70
CA GLY A 16 -9.54 -8.93 -2.35
C GLY A 16 -9.08 -7.48 -2.14
N VAL A 17 -8.51 -7.13 -0.99
CA VAL A 17 -8.13 -5.73 -0.71
C VAL A 17 -7.00 -5.25 -1.62
N CYS A 18 -5.93 -6.04 -1.78
CA CYS A 18 -4.81 -5.64 -2.62
C CYS A 18 -5.25 -5.52 -4.10
N GLN A 19 -6.16 -6.38 -4.56
CA GLN A 19 -6.68 -6.32 -5.92
C GLN A 19 -7.63 -5.14 -6.12
N ALA A 20 -8.49 -4.84 -5.14
CA ALA A 20 -9.35 -3.65 -5.19
C ALA A 20 -8.52 -2.37 -5.30
N VAL A 21 -7.43 -2.26 -4.52
CA VAL A 21 -6.49 -1.13 -4.60
C VAL A 21 -5.88 -1.02 -6.00
N ARG A 22 -5.38 -2.12 -6.58
CA ARG A 22 -4.85 -2.11 -7.96
C ARG A 22 -5.88 -1.63 -8.98
N THR A 23 -7.13 -2.12 -8.89
CA THR A 23 -8.22 -1.71 -9.79
C THR A 23 -8.57 -0.24 -9.61
N ILE A 24 -8.66 0.25 -8.37
CA ILE A 24 -8.94 1.66 -8.07
C ILE A 24 -7.84 2.55 -8.65
N ILE A 25 -6.57 2.22 -8.40
CA ILE A 25 -5.43 2.99 -8.89
C ILE A 25 -5.43 3.05 -10.42
N ALA A 26 -5.69 1.92 -11.10
CA ALA A 26 -5.75 1.90 -12.56
C ALA A 26 -6.87 2.81 -13.11
N GLY A 27 -8.06 2.80 -12.49
CA GLY A 27 -9.16 3.70 -12.87
C GLY A 27 -8.83 5.18 -12.60
N LEU A 28 -8.23 5.48 -11.45
CA LEU A 28 -7.83 6.83 -11.07
C LEU A 28 -6.69 7.39 -11.97
N ALA A 29 -5.79 6.52 -12.42
CA ALA A 29 -4.74 6.91 -13.36
C ALA A 29 -5.31 7.38 -14.70
N ALA A 30 -6.40 6.78 -15.18
CA ALA A 30 -7.09 7.22 -16.40
C ALA A 30 -7.67 8.64 -16.27
N GLU A 31 -7.97 9.07 -15.05
CA GLU A 31 -8.46 10.43 -14.72
C GLU A 31 -7.33 11.40 -14.35
N GLY A 32 -6.06 11.01 -14.57
CA GLY A 32 -4.89 11.86 -14.27
C GLY A 32 -4.58 11.99 -12.77
N VAL A 33 -5.05 11.05 -11.93
CA VAL A 33 -4.72 11.00 -10.51
C VAL A 33 -3.48 10.13 -10.28
N THR A 34 -2.49 10.69 -9.59
CA THR A 34 -1.30 9.93 -9.17
C THR A 34 -1.57 9.30 -7.82
N SER A 35 -1.42 7.97 -7.75
CA SER A 35 -1.70 7.21 -6.54
C SER A 35 -0.44 6.52 -6.03
N GLU A 36 -0.28 6.50 -4.71
CA GLU A 36 0.76 5.77 -4.00
C GLU A 36 0.12 4.88 -2.94
N VAL A 37 0.79 3.80 -2.54
CA VAL A 37 0.31 2.87 -1.52
C VAL A 37 1.25 2.91 -0.32
N ALA A 38 0.71 3.01 0.89
CA ALA A 38 1.43 2.69 2.12
C ALA A 38 0.86 1.38 2.68
N SER A 39 1.70 0.35 2.78
CA SER A 39 1.33 -0.96 3.29
C SER A 39 2.07 -1.29 4.58
N LEU A 40 1.55 -2.24 5.36
CA LEU A 40 2.18 -2.75 6.58
C LEU A 40 2.92 -4.07 6.31
N ASP A 41 3.24 -4.34 5.05
CA ASP A 41 4.09 -5.45 4.65
C ASP A 41 5.54 -5.21 5.06
N ALA A 42 6.30 -6.29 5.23
CA ALA A 42 7.73 -6.18 5.45
C ALA A 42 8.43 -5.54 4.23
N PRO A 43 9.47 -4.71 4.41
CA PRO A 43 10.19 -4.07 3.30
C PRO A 43 10.80 -5.04 2.27
N ASP A 44 11.08 -6.27 2.68
CA ASP A 44 11.62 -7.36 1.87
C ASP A 44 10.54 -8.28 1.27
N ALA A 45 9.27 -7.88 1.37
CA ALA A 45 8.17 -8.62 0.78
C ALA A 45 8.32 -8.74 -0.75
N PRO A 46 8.10 -9.93 -1.34
CA PRO A 46 8.34 -10.17 -2.77
C PRO A 46 7.21 -9.65 -3.69
N TRP A 47 6.10 -9.18 -3.14
CA TRP A 47 4.96 -8.68 -3.91
C TRP A 47 5.06 -7.16 -4.15
N GLY A 48 4.31 -6.67 -5.15
CA GLY A 48 4.33 -5.24 -5.53
C GLY A 48 5.41 -4.86 -6.54
N THR A 49 6.32 -5.77 -6.90
CA THR A 49 7.37 -5.54 -7.91
C THR A 49 6.83 -5.32 -9.33
N ALA A 50 5.64 -5.83 -9.64
CA ALA A 50 4.98 -5.66 -10.93
C ALA A 50 3.96 -4.50 -10.95
N ASP A 51 3.72 -3.85 -9.81
CA ASP A 51 2.72 -2.79 -9.71
C ASP A 51 3.26 -1.49 -10.35
N GLN A 52 2.39 -0.76 -11.07
CA GLN A 52 2.76 0.46 -11.80
C GLN A 52 2.73 1.73 -10.91
N PHE A 53 2.68 1.55 -9.60
CA PHE A 53 2.56 2.62 -8.61
C PHE A 53 3.55 2.39 -7.47
N VAL A 54 3.93 3.47 -6.79
CA VAL A 54 4.86 3.41 -5.67
C VAL A 54 4.18 2.75 -4.48
N THR A 55 4.85 1.77 -3.87
CA THR A 55 4.43 1.14 -2.62
C THR A 55 5.48 1.38 -1.54
N HIS A 56 5.06 1.98 -0.44
CA HIS A 56 5.83 2.22 0.78
C HIS A 56 5.53 1.11 1.78
N ALA A 57 6.43 0.13 1.89
CA ALA A 57 6.32 -0.95 2.86
C ALA A 57 6.79 -0.47 4.24
N LEU A 58 5.84 -0.24 5.14
CA LEU A 58 6.04 0.30 6.49
C LEU A 58 5.91 -0.78 7.56
N GLY A 59 6.02 -2.06 7.22
CA GLY A 59 5.93 -3.17 8.16
C GLY A 59 7.27 -3.63 8.75
N PRO A 60 7.30 -4.85 9.32
CA PRO A 60 6.20 -5.80 9.38
C PRO A 60 5.11 -5.38 10.39
N GLY A 61 3.85 -5.41 9.95
CA GLY A 61 2.68 -5.28 10.82
C GLY A 61 2.63 -6.40 11.87
N ARG A 62 2.09 -6.09 13.05
CA ARG A 62 2.02 -7.01 14.20
C ARG A 62 0.60 -7.14 14.73
N GLY A 63 0.29 -8.35 15.20
CA GLY A 63 -1.00 -8.68 15.80
C GLY A 63 -2.15 -8.72 14.79
N PRO A 64 -3.38 -8.96 15.26
CA PRO A 64 -4.55 -9.12 14.37
C PRO A 64 -4.89 -7.87 13.56
N TRP A 65 -4.42 -6.70 14.01
CA TRP A 65 -4.67 -5.40 13.36
C TRP A 65 -3.48 -4.91 12.52
N GLN A 66 -2.43 -5.71 12.36
CA GLN A 66 -1.24 -5.39 11.55
C GLN A 66 -0.54 -4.08 11.95
N TYR A 67 -0.55 -3.72 13.23
CA TYR A 67 0.06 -2.46 13.68
C TYR A 67 1.55 -2.41 13.36
N SER A 68 2.01 -1.28 12.80
CA SER A 68 3.44 -0.99 12.65
C SER A 68 3.82 0.32 13.35
N PRO A 69 4.89 0.34 14.16
CA PRO A 69 5.41 1.57 14.75
C PRO A 69 5.98 2.53 13.71
N HIS A 70 6.21 2.09 12.46
CA HIS A 70 6.76 2.92 11.39
C HIS A 70 5.68 3.74 10.67
N LEU A 71 4.41 3.35 10.75
CA LEU A 71 3.32 4.00 10.00
C LEU A 71 3.13 5.46 10.42
N ILE A 72 2.92 5.71 11.71
CA ILE A 72 2.59 7.05 12.21
C ILE A 72 3.76 8.03 12.01
N PRO A 73 5.02 7.71 12.37
CA PRO A 73 6.15 8.59 12.09
C PRO A 73 6.31 8.91 10.60
N TRP A 74 6.07 7.94 9.71
CA TRP A 74 6.17 8.16 8.27
C TRP A 74 5.07 9.09 7.75
N LEU A 75 3.82 8.90 8.19
CA LEU A 75 2.70 9.76 7.80
C LEU A 75 2.86 11.21 8.26
N LEU A 76 3.51 11.44 9.41
CA LEU A 76 3.77 12.80 9.90
C LEU A 76 4.93 13.50 9.17
N ALA A 77 5.79 12.74 8.50
CA ALA A 77 6.98 13.26 7.82
C ALA A 77 6.76 13.55 6.32
N ASN A 78 5.60 13.19 5.76
CA ASN A 78 5.26 13.31 4.33
C ASN A 78 3.97 14.10 4.12
#